data_AF-A0A258S9A8-F1
#
_entry.id   AF-A0A258S9A8-F1
#
_cell.length_a   1.000
_cell.length_b   1.000
_cell.length_c   1.000
_cell.angle_alpha   90.00
_cell.angle_beta   90.00
_cell.angle_gamma   90.00
#
_symmetry.space_group_name_H-M   'P 1'
#
loop_
_entity.id
_entity.type
_entity.pdbx_description
1 polymer ?
#
loop_
_entity_poly.entity_id
_entity_poly.type
_entity_poly.pdbx_seq_one_letter_code
_entity_poly.pdbx_strand_id
1 'polypeptide(L)'
;RSADVRQGMIVSYCLGWLKPYENQWLVYPPNVARTFAPDLAALVGYQQHRPNLGNYEGRCPSILLSANTLEPLGAVDALRPDQEAALAEFLKEQRRIGAAPRGA
;
A
#
# COMPACT_ATOMS: atom_id res chain seq x y z
N ARG A 1 -31.73 11.25 36.07
CA ARG A 1 -31.11 11.94 34.91
C ARG A 1 -30.02 12.85 35.46
N SER A 2 -28.80 12.79 34.94
CA SER A 2 -27.76 13.80 35.24
C SER A 2 -27.91 14.98 34.29
N ALA A 3 -27.50 16.18 34.73
CA ALA A 3 -27.50 17.42 33.95
C ALA A 3 -26.22 17.62 33.13
N ASP A 4 -25.26 16.69 33.23
CA ASP A 4 -23.95 16.80 32.61
C ASP A 4 -24.00 16.42 31.13
N VAL A 5 -23.16 17.07 30.31
CA VAL A 5 -23.01 16.74 28.89
C VAL A 5 -22.31 15.39 28.77
N ARG A 6 -22.95 14.43 28.09
CA ARG A 6 -22.34 13.14 27.74
C ARG A 6 -21.68 13.23 26.37
N GLN A 7 -20.36 13.20 26.34
CA GLN A 7 -19.58 13.09 25.12
C GLN A 7 -19.17 11.63 24.89
N GLY A 8 -19.17 11.21 23.63
CA GLY A 8 -18.73 9.88 23.21
C GLY A 8 -17.91 9.97 21.94
N MET A 9 -16.96 9.05 21.78
CA MET A 9 -16.13 8.93 20.58
C MET A 9 -16.21 7.49 20.09
N ILE A 10 -16.33 7.31 18.77
CA ILE A 10 -16.37 6.01 18.12
C ILE A 10 -15.14 5.91 17.22
N VAL A 11 -14.41 4.82 17.37
CA VAL A 11 -13.31 4.46 16.47
C VAL A 11 -13.63 3.09 15.90
N SER A 12 -13.70 3.01 14.58
CA SER A 12 -14.05 1.79 13.85
C SER A 12 -12.94 1.42 12.89
N TYR A 13 -12.70 0.12 12.74
CA TYR A 13 -11.70 -0.43 11.84
C TYR A 13 -12.37 -1.31 10.79
N CYS A 14 -11.80 -1.32 9.59
CA CYS A 14 -12.19 -2.23 8.51
C CYS A 14 -10.94 -2.81 7.87
N LEU A 15 -11.10 -3.91 7.13
CA LEU A 15 -10.02 -4.46 6.31
C LEU A 15 -9.65 -3.44 5.23
N GLY A 16 -8.36 -3.38 4.88
CA GLY A 16 -7.85 -2.39 3.91
C GLY A 16 -8.42 -2.46 2.50
N TRP A 17 -9.09 -3.56 2.15
CA TRP A 17 -9.79 -3.73 0.88
C TRP A 17 -11.27 -3.33 0.92
N LEU A 18 -11.77 -2.93 2.09
CA LEU A 18 -13.09 -2.33 2.25
C LEU A 18 -12.97 -0.81 2.24
N LYS A 19 -14.02 -0.14 1.74
CA LYS A 19 -14.09 1.32 1.78
C LYS A 19 -14.25 1.80 3.24
N PRO A 20 -13.35 2.65 3.75
CA PRO A 20 -13.51 3.23 5.06
C PRO A 20 -14.65 4.27 5.08
N TYR A 21 -15.21 4.51 6.26
CA TYR A 21 -16.25 5.52 6.45
C TYR A 21 -15.72 6.94 6.20
N GLU A 22 -14.48 7.20 6.65
CA GLU A 22 -13.76 8.46 6.45
C GLU A 22 -12.49 8.23 5.62
N ASN A 23 -12.20 9.16 4.71
CA ASN A 23 -10.97 9.15 3.93
C ASN A 23 -9.87 9.92 4.69
N GLN A 24 -9.23 9.26 5.66
CA GLN A 24 -8.27 9.91 6.58
C GLN A 24 -7.08 10.56 5.86
N TRP A 25 -6.66 10.06 4.69
CA TRP A 25 -5.59 10.66 3.89
C TRP A 25 -5.93 12.04 3.31
N LEU A 26 -7.21 12.41 3.24
CA LEU A 26 -7.63 13.78 2.86
C LEU A 26 -7.58 14.73 4.06
N VAL A 27 -7.78 14.20 5.27
CA VAL A 27 -7.74 14.97 6.52
C VAL A 27 -6.29 15.20 6.95
N TYR A 28 -5.45 14.18 6.79
CA TYR A 28 -4.03 14.20 7.16
C TYR A 28 -3.17 14.12 5.89
N PRO A 29 -2.89 15.25 5.22
CA PRO A 29 -2.02 15.28 4.05
C PRO A 29 -0.58 14.83 4.39
N PRO A 30 0.27 14.51 3.40
CA PRO A 30 1.57 13.88 3.64
C PRO A 30 2.49 14.66 4.59
N ASN A 31 2.47 15.99 4.53
CA ASN A 31 3.23 16.87 5.42
C ASN A 31 2.82 16.75 6.89
N VAL A 32 1.58 16.35 7.18
CA VAL A 32 1.08 16.08 8.54
C VAL A 32 1.34 14.62 8.90
N ALA A 33 0.93 13.68 8.04
CA ALA A 33 1.01 12.25 8.31
C ALA A 33 2.45 11.75 8.49
N ARG A 34 3.46 12.42 7.91
CA ARG A 34 4.88 12.09 8.12
C ARG A 34 5.37 12.26 9.56
N THR A 35 4.58 12.93 10.41
CA THR A 35 4.88 13.11 11.83
C THR A 35 4.29 11.99 12.69
N PHE A 36 3.44 11.14 12.12
CA PHE A 36 2.82 10.01 12.84
C PHE A 36 3.81 8.87 13.02
N ALA A 37 3.54 8.00 14.01
CA ALA A 37 4.17 6.70 14.06
C ALA A 37 3.88 5.92 12.74
N PRO A 38 4.85 5.13 12.22
CA PRO A 38 4.68 4.42 10.95
C PRO A 38 3.39 3.60 10.85
N ASP A 39 3.04 2.88 11.93
CA ASP A 39 1.83 2.04 11.97
C ASP A 39 0.53 2.87 11.92
N LEU A 40 0.54 4.08 12.51
CA LEU A 40 -0.60 4.99 12.43
C LEU A 40 -0.71 5.59 11.03
N ALA A 41 0.40 5.98 10.41
CA ALA A 41 0.40 6.46 9.03
C ALA A 41 -0.15 5.39 8.07
N ALA A 42 0.28 4.14 8.25
CA ALA A 42 -0.25 2.99 7.49
C ALA A 42 -1.76 2.81 7.70
N LEU A 43 -2.23 2.90 8.95
CA LEU A 43 -3.64 2.76 9.31
C LEU A 43 -4.53 3.84 8.69
N VAL A 44 -4.05 5.09 8.58
CA VAL A 44 -4.82 6.20 8.01
C VAL A 44 -4.75 6.28 6.48
N GLY A 45 -4.12 5.29 5.82
CA GLY A 45 -4.16 5.11 4.37
C GLY A 45 -2.82 5.24 3.64
N TYR A 46 -1.70 5.43 4.34
CA TYR A 46 -0.37 5.48 3.72
C TYR A 46 0.27 4.11 3.53
N GLN A 47 -0.54 3.10 3.20
CA GLN A 47 -0.11 1.72 2.98
C GLN A 47 -0.87 1.11 1.80
N GLN A 48 -0.13 0.54 0.85
CA GLN A 48 -0.70 -0.29 -0.21
C GLN A 48 -1.13 -1.64 0.37
N HIS A 49 -2.35 -2.05 0.05
CA HIS A 49 -2.86 -3.37 0.37
C HIS A 49 -2.53 -4.33 -0.76
N ARG A 50 -1.87 -5.44 -0.41
CA ARG A 50 -1.35 -6.38 -1.41
C ARG A 50 -2.48 -6.95 -2.30
N PRO A 51 -2.20 -7.18 -3.60
CA PRO A 51 -0.97 -6.81 -4.28
C PRO A 51 -0.89 -5.30 -4.59
N ASN A 52 -1.94 -4.68 -5.17
CA ASN A 52 -1.87 -3.30 -5.69
C ASN A 52 -3.03 -2.38 -5.31
N LEU A 53 -3.80 -2.71 -4.28
CA LEU A 53 -4.91 -1.86 -3.86
C LEU A 53 -4.41 -0.67 -3.03
N GLY A 54 -4.99 0.51 -3.27
CA GLY A 54 -4.62 1.73 -2.55
C GLY A 54 -3.22 2.25 -2.92
N ASN A 55 -2.80 2.05 -4.18
CA ASN A 55 -1.53 2.58 -4.67
C ASN A 55 -1.61 4.08 -5.00
N TYR A 56 -0.47 4.76 -4.92
CA TYR A 56 -0.23 6.08 -5.48
C TYR A 56 0.74 5.90 -6.64
N GLU A 57 0.32 6.21 -7.87
CA GLU A 57 1.12 6.03 -9.09
C GLU A 57 1.75 4.63 -9.21
N GLY A 58 1.00 3.57 -8.85
CA GLY A 58 1.50 2.19 -8.89
C GLY A 58 2.48 1.82 -7.78
N ARG A 59 2.63 2.66 -6.74
CA ARG A 59 3.50 2.43 -5.58
C ARG A 59 2.76 2.57 -4.26
N CYS A 60 3.42 2.14 -3.18
CA CYS A 60 2.91 2.34 -1.83
C CYS A 60 2.87 3.84 -1.48
N PRO A 61 1.74 4.40 -1.04
CA PRO A 61 1.65 5.83 -0.71
C PRO A 61 2.59 6.28 0.42
N SER A 62 3.19 5.36 1.18
CA SER A 62 4.26 5.65 2.15
C SER A 62 5.45 6.42 1.55
N ILE A 63 5.67 6.32 0.23
CA ILE A 63 6.71 7.11 -0.45
C ILE A 63 6.50 8.62 -0.28
N LEU A 64 5.24 9.07 -0.13
CA LEU A 64 4.88 10.47 0.08
C LEU A 64 5.31 11.01 1.44
N LEU A 65 5.60 10.12 2.40
CA LEU A 65 6.01 10.50 3.76
C LEU A 65 7.53 10.71 3.87
N SER A 66 8.27 10.12 2.94
CA SER A 66 9.72 10.29 2.81
C SER A 66 10.03 11.56 2.02
N ALA A 67 11.18 12.19 2.29
CA ALA A 67 11.55 13.40 1.60
C ALA A 67 11.88 13.12 0.11
N ASN A 68 11.00 13.61 -0.77
CA ASN A 68 11.33 14.11 -2.10
C ASN A 68 11.77 13.10 -3.18
N THR A 69 10.97 12.06 -3.44
CA THR A 69 11.04 11.37 -4.75
C THR A 69 10.07 12.04 -5.72
N LEU A 70 10.55 13.06 -6.45
CA LEU A 70 9.83 13.69 -7.57
C LEU A 70 10.03 12.94 -8.90
N GLU A 71 10.86 11.90 -8.89
CA GLU A 71 11.05 11.07 -10.07
C GLU A 71 9.84 10.15 -10.26
N PRO A 72 9.31 10.04 -11.48
CA PRO A 72 8.30 9.03 -11.81
C PRO A 72 8.83 7.64 -11.48
N LEU A 73 8.28 7.02 -10.44
CA LEU A 73 8.61 5.65 -10.06
C LEU A 73 7.71 4.71 -10.87
N GLY A 74 8.31 3.76 -11.59
CA GLY A 74 7.55 2.71 -12.27
C GLY A 74 6.76 1.87 -11.27
N ALA A 75 5.58 1.40 -11.69
CA ALA A 75 4.70 0.57 -10.87
C ALA A 75 5.40 -0.70 -10.37
N VAL A 76 5.15 -1.07 -9.11
CA VAL A 76 5.71 -2.28 -8.49
C VAL A 76 4.61 -3.02 -7.76
N ASP A 77 4.53 -4.33 -8.03
CA ASP A 77 3.60 -5.22 -7.34
C ASP A 77 4.06 -5.46 -5.90
N ALA A 78 3.20 -5.22 -4.90
CA ALA A 78 3.50 -5.59 -3.52
C ALA A 78 3.23 -7.09 -3.30
N LEU A 79 3.97 -7.93 -4.00
CA LEU A 79 3.87 -9.39 -3.89
C LEU A 79 4.30 -9.87 -2.50
N ARG A 80 3.81 -11.05 -2.13
CA ARG A 80 4.31 -11.78 -0.96
C ARG A 80 5.62 -12.51 -1.33
N PRO A 81 6.51 -12.79 -0.36
CA PRO A 81 7.76 -13.49 -0.66
C PRO A 81 7.61 -14.83 -1.38
N ASP A 82 6.54 -15.59 -1.11
CA ASP A 82 6.25 -16.85 -1.80
C ASP A 82 5.84 -16.62 -3.27
N GLN A 83 5.14 -15.52 -3.55
CA GLN A 83 4.76 -15.13 -4.91
C GLN A 83 5.96 -14.62 -5.71
N GLU A 84 6.85 -13.87 -5.08
CA GLU A 84 8.12 -13.44 -5.69
C GLU A 84 8.99 -14.65 -6.05
N ALA A 85 9.09 -15.63 -5.15
CA ALA A 85 9.82 -16.87 -5.41
C ALA A 85 9.20 -17.67 -6.57
N ALA A 86 7.87 -17.82 -6.59
CA ALA A 86 7.17 -18.50 -7.67
C ALA A 86 7.36 -17.80 -9.03
N LEU A 87 7.30 -16.46 -9.05
CA LEU A 87 7.57 -15.67 -10.25
C LEU A 87 9.02 -15.84 -10.72
N ALA A 88 9.99 -15.84 -9.80
CA ALA A 88 11.39 -16.02 -10.13
C ALA A 88 11.65 -17.40 -10.78
N GLU A 89 11.05 -18.48 -10.25
CA GLU A 89 11.14 -19.81 -10.85
C GLU A 89 10.47 -19.87 -12.22
N PHE A 90 9.28 -19.28 -12.36
CA PHE A 90 8.59 -19.20 -13.65
C PHE A 90 9.44 -18.48 -14.70
N LEU A 91 10.06 -17.35 -14.35
CA LEU A 91 10.92 -16.58 -15.26
C LEU A 91 12.19 -17.35 -15.67
N LYS A 92 12.77 -18.15 -14.75
CA LYS A 92 13.91 -19.03 -15.09
C LYS A 92 13.49 -20.08 -16.12
N GLU A 93 12.33 -20.71 -15.94
CA GLU A 93 11.82 -21.72 -16.85
C GLU A 93 11.50 -21.13 -18.24
N GLN A 94 10.85 -19.96 -18.28
CA GLN A 94 10.58 -19.25 -19.54
C GLN A 94 11.86 -18.92 -20.32
N ARG A 95 12.93 -18.49 -19.63
CA ARG A 95 14.23 -18.24 -20.28
C ARG A 95 14.84 -19.52 -20.84
N ARG A 96 14.73 -20.64 -20.13
CA ARG A 96 15.20 -21.96 -20.61
C ARG A 96 14.46 -22.37 -21.88
N ILE A 97 13.13 -22.26 -21.89
CA ILE A 97 12.30 -22.59 -23.06
C ILE A 97 12.61 -21.66 -24.24
N GLY A 98 12.74 -20.35 -23.98
CA GLY A 98 13.04 -19.36 -25.03
C GLY A 98 14.45 -19.45 -25.60
N ALA A 99 15.42 -19.98 -24.84
CA ALA A 99 16.80 -20.20 -25.27
C ALA A 99 17.01 -21.56 -25.97
N ALA A 100 16.03 -22.47 -25.94
CA ALA A 100 16.08 -23.68 -26.75
C ALA A 100 16.04 -23.29 -28.24
N PRO A 101 16.92 -23.85 -29.09
CA PRO A 101 16.91 -23.54 -30.51
C PRO A 101 15.53 -23.90 -31.07
N ARG A 102 14.84 -22.92 -31.65
CA ARG A 102 13.63 -23.20 -32.44
C ARG A 102 14.11 -24.04 -33.62
N GLY A 103 13.75 -25.32 -33.63
CA GLY A 103 14.25 -26.31 -34.58
C GLY A 103 14.18 -25.80 -36.02
N ALA A 104 15.25 -26.10 -36.77
CA ALA A 104 15.30 -26.00 -38.23
C ALA A 104 14.42 -27.09 -38.87
#